data_AF-A0A367IGC1-F1
#
_entry.id   AF-A0A367IGC1-F1
#
_cell.length_a   1.000
_cell.length_b   1.000
_cell.length_c   1.000
_cell.angle_alpha   90.00
_cell.angle_beta   90.00
_cell.angle_gamma   90.00
#
_symmetry.space_group_name_H-M   'P 1'
#
loop_
_entity.id
_entity.type
_entity.pdbx_description
1 polymer ?
#
loop_
_entity_poly.entity_id
_entity_poly.type
_entity_poly.pdbx_seq_one_letter_code
_entity_poly.pdbx_strand_id
1 'polypeptide(L)'
;MVVKSATKKKLMDLQIDEEYAHKLADDRKWDDVKVLTPGQIAQICGIDSGTAQRISDLMAASSKSARSAAASTEKTVVRRKSAASRRRRKSMLPLEEFDNDYKISQILRDVDHQDEMYQQLLAASVDANVSLTPRMIMDLTEGIRARGIKKLTPAKARKVINSASDSLMSSRADPHEAVGITTAQSIGEPGTQMTMRTFHYAGVATVNVTQGLPRIIEIVDARKTPNTPTMRIYLNEKNSKGKPLRTNEKLVREIAAGLEATTTSDIANIDVEVAQRYLSLKLNKSNMRLKNMNGAEVKDKLSRALRLYIQSDNDDKPSELKIIPGIAKKEDLETLATDPPTYTDLLQLEDKIKKLQLKGIRGVIRANVQAGENDEYYISTIGSNLAKVSEFAGVDRSRTYTNNINEIQSYLG
;
A
#
# COMPACT_ATOMS: atom_id res chain seq x y z
N MET A 1 -12.21 53.26 21.32
CA MET A 1 -13.55 53.89 21.22
C MET A 1 -14.01 53.91 19.75
N VAL A 2 -14.31 52.75 19.14
CA VAL A 2 -14.80 52.63 17.74
C VAL A 2 -15.60 51.31 17.55
N VAL A 3 -16.68 51.11 18.30
CA VAL A 3 -17.64 50.00 18.03
C VAL A 3 -19.09 50.52 17.93
N LYS A 4 -19.32 51.81 18.19
CA LYS A 4 -20.67 52.39 18.34
C LYS A 4 -21.49 52.45 17.04
N SER A 5 -20.87 52.38 15.85
CA SER A 5 -21.58 52.51 14.57
C SER A 5 -22.18 51.21 14.02
N ALA A 6 -21.55 50.05 14.23
CA ALA A 6 -21.95 48.81 13.56
C ALA A 6 -23.21 48.18 14.18
N THR A 7 -23.32 48.15 15.51
CA THR A 7 -24.51 47.66 16.22
C THR A 7 -25.70 48.60 16.01
N LYS A 8 -25.50 49.92 16.11
CA LYS A 8 -26.52 50.93 15.87
C LYS A 8 -27.09 50.83 14.45
N LYS A 9 -26.22 50.70 13.44
CA LYS A 9 -26.64 50.54 12.04
C LYS A 9 -27.48 49.29 11.82
N LYS A 10 -27.12 48.15 12.41
CA LYS A 10 -27.90 46.91 12.31
C LYS A 10 -29.29 47.01 12.97
N LEU A 11 -29.40 47.74 14.09
CA LEU A 11 -30.69 47.95 14.75
C LEU A 11 -31.59 48.88 13.91
N MET A 12 -31.02 49.90 13.28
CA MET A 12 -31.73 50.77 12.34
C MET A 12 -32.17 50.02 11.07
N ASP A 13 -31.33 49.13 10.53
CA ASP A 13 -31.67 48.27 9.39
C ASP A 13 -32.86 47.34 9.72
N LEU A 14 -33.08 47.03 11.00
CA LEU A 14 -34.23 46.27 11.50
C LEU A 14 -35.46 47.13 11.82
N GLN A 15 -35.47 48.39 11.38
CA GLN A 15 -36.55 49.35 11.56
C GLN A 15 -36.86 49.67 13.04
N ILE A 16 -35.87 49.54 13.92
CA ILE A 16 -35.96 50.04 15.30
C ILE A 16 -35.65 51.54 15.28
N ASP A 17 -36.47 52.31 16.00
CA ASP A 17 -36.33 53.78 16.09
C ASP A 17 -34.92 54.19 16.55
N GLU A 18 -34.42 55.30 16.02
CA GLU A 18 -33.05 55.77 16.24
C GLU A 18 -32.76 56.03 17.73
N GLU A 19 -33.74 56.51 18.49
CA GLU A 19 -33.58 56.75 19.92
C GLU A 19 -33.37 55.45 20.72
N TYR A 20 -34.10 54.38 20.39
CA TYR A 20 -33.96 53.08 21.03
C TYR A 20 -32.72 52.33 20.55
N ALA A 21 -32.38 52.45 19.27
CA ALA A 21 -31.17 51.89 18.70
C ALA A 21 -29.91 52.47 19.35
N HIS A 22 -29.92 53.78 19.69
CA HIS A 22 -28.81 54.42 20.40
C HIS A 22 -28.66 53.89 21.83
N LYS A 23 -29.77 53.78 22.59
CA LYS A 23 -29.76 53.26 23.97
C LYS A 23 -29.36 51.79 24.07
N LEU A 24 -29.78 50.95 23.10
CA LEU A 24 -29.43 49.53 23.06
C LEU A 24 -27.99 49.26 22.61
N ALA A 25 -27.43 50.16 21.79
CA ALA A 25 -26.06 50.03 21.29
C ALA A 25 -24.99 50.66 22.19
N ASP A 26 -25.37 51.34 23.29
CA ASP A 26 -24.40 52.00 24.16
C ASP A 26 -23.52 50.97 24.87
N ASP A 27 -22.25 50.94 24.44
CA ASP A 27 -21.17 50.03 24.86
C ASP A 27 -21.46 48.51 24.78
N ARG A 28 -22.41 48.07 23.94
CA ARG A 28 -22.75 46.64 23.72
C ARG A 28 -22.46 46.16 22.30
N LYS A 29 -21.96 44.92 22.17
CA LYS A 29 -21.81 44.25 20.87
C LYS A 29 -23.15 43.66 20.43
N TRP A 30 -23.34 43.52 19.12
CA TRP A 30 -24.54 42.89 18.52
C TRP A 30 -24.91 41.54 19.15
N ASP A 31 -23.91 40.72 19.46
CA ASP A 31 -24.12 39.41 20.07
C ASP A 31 -24.64 39.47 21.51
N ASP A 32 -24.43 40.58 22.22
CA ASP A 32 -24.96 40.80 23.56
C ASP A 32 -26.39 41.35 23.49
N VAL A 33 -26.67 42.21 22.49
CA VAL A 33 -27.99 42.83 22.28
C VAL A 33 -29.04 41.80 21.84
N LYS A 34 -28.67 40.81 21.01
CA LYS A 34 -29.60 39.79 20.50
C LYS A 34 -30.13 38.82 21.57
N VAL A 35 -29.48 38.74 22.74
CA VAL A 35 -29.83 37.79 23.83
C VAL A 35 -30.64 38.48 24.93
N LEU A 36 -30.87 39.80 24.82
CA LEU A 36 -31.62 40.56 25.82
C LEU A 36 -33.08 40.11 25.90
N THR A 37 -33.56 39.93 27.12
CA THR A 37 -34.96 39.62 27.39
C THR A 37 -35.83 40.87 27.21
N PRO A 38 -37.13 40.73 26.88
CA PRO A 38 -38.05 41.86 26.75
C PRO A 38 -38.07 42.78 27.98
N GLY A 39 -37.98 42.21 29.19
CA GLY A 39 -37.91 42.99 30.44
C GLY A 39 -36.64 43.85 30.56
N GLN A 40 -35.50 43.34 30.10
CA GLN A 40 -34.25 44.11 30.07
C GLN A 40 -34.29 45.23 29.02
N ILE A 41 -34.91 44.97 27.87
CA ILE A 41 -35.11 46.00 26.82
C ILE A 41 -36.01 47.12 27.33
N ALA A 42 -37.10 46.78 28.03
CA ALA A 42 -37.99 47.75 28.66
C ALA A 42 -37.24 48.63 29.68
N GLN A 43 -36.38 48.03 30.51
CA GLN A 43 -35.60 48.74 31.52
C GLN A 43 -34.52 49.66 30.92
N ILE A 44 -33.88 49.25 29.82
CA ILE A 44 -32.82 50.04 29.15
C ILE A 44 -33.42 51.20 28.35
N CYS A 45 -34.54 50.97 27.66
CA CYS A 45 -35.15 51.97 26.80
C CYS A 45 -36.16 52.87 27.53
N GLY A 46 -36.66 52.46 28.71
CA GLY A 46 -37.68 53.18 29.48
C GLY A 46 -39.06 53.12 28.83
N ILE A 47 -39.40 51.97 28.21
CA ILE A 47 -40.62 51.78 27.39
C ILE A 47 -41.58 50.77 28.01
N ASP A 48 -42.83 50.78 27.53
CA ASP A 48 -43.84 49.82 27.94
C ASP A 48 -43.51 48.39 27.50
N SER A 49 -44.05 47.41 28.25
CA SER A 49 -43.79 45.98 28.00
C SER A 49 -44.25 45.52 26.61
N GLY A 50 -45.23 46.19 25.98
CA GLY A 50 -45.73 45.84 24.66
C GLY A 50 -44.75 46.25 23.55
N THR A 51 -44.20 47.47 23.65
CA THR A 51 -43.19 47.97 22.70
C THR A 51 -41.87 47.22 22.84
N ALA A 52 -41.47 46.86 24.07
CA ALA A 52 -40.28 46.04 24.30
C ALA A 52 -40.41 44.63 23.71
N GLN A 53 -41.60 44.02 23.80
CA GLN A 53 -41.87 42.72 23.19
C GLN A 53 -41.74 42.77 21.67
N ARG A 54 -42.29 43.82 21.02
CA ARG A 54 -42.18 44.03 19.57
C ARG A 54 -40.73 44.16 19.10
N ILE A 55 -39.90 44.89 19.84
CA ILE A 55 -38.47 45.04 19.54
C ILE A 55 -37.73 43.70 19.68
N SER A 56 -38.05 42.91 20.71
CA SER A 56 -37.51 41.55 20.89
C SER A 56 -37.92 40.61 19.76
N ASP A 57 -39.18 40.66 19.33
CA ASP A 57 -39.69 39.85 18.22
C ASP A 57 -39.05 40.23 16.88
N LEU A 58 -38.82 41.52 16.62
CA LEU A 58 -38.09 42.00 15.44
C LEU A 58 -36.63 41.51 15.42
N MET A 59 -35.95 41.57 16.57
CA MET A 59 -34.60 41.01 16.71
C MET A 59 -34.59 39.48 16.53
N ALA A 60 -35.59 38.77 17.05
CA ALA A 60 -35.73 37.33 16.88
C ALA A 60 -36.04 36.94 15.42
N ALA A 61 -36.84 37.72 14.69
CA ALA A 61 -37.16 37.50 13.27
C ALA A 61 -35.91 37.55 12.39
N SER A 62 -34.96 38.45 12.68
CA SER A 62 -33.66 38.51 11.98
C SER A 62 -32.84 37.22 12.14
N SER A 63 -32.90 36.58 13.31
CA SER A 63 -32.25 35.29 13.56
C SER A 63 -32.96 34.12 12.88
N LYS A 64 -34.28 34.23 12.69
CA LYS A 64 -35.08 33.24 11.94
C LYS A 64 -34.78 33.28 10.45
N SER A 65 -34.42 34.42 9.85
CA SER A 65 -33.96 34.46 8.45
C SER A 65 -32.66 33.68 8.21
N ALA A 66 -31.82 33.50 9.25
CA ALA A 66 -30.64 32.64 9.18
C ALA A 66 -30.96 31.15 9.46
N ARG A 67 -32.13 30.85 10.04
CA ARG A 67 -32.62 29.47 10.28
C ARG A 67 -33.67 28.99 9.27
N SER A 68 -34.33 29.88 8.53
CA SER A 68 -35.31 29.53 7.48
C SER A 68 -34.65 29.19 6.14
N ALA A 69 -33.34 29.43 5.98
CA ALA A 69 -32.54 28.85 4.89
C ALA A 69 -32.16 27.37 5.13
N ALA A 70 -32.62 26.75 6.23
CA ALA A 70 -32.29 25.39 6.63
C ALA A 70 -33.50 24.47 6.90
N ALA A 71 -34.71 24.82 6.43
CA ALA A 71 -35.88 23.95 6.56
C ALA A 71 -36.72 23.86 5.27
N SER A 72 -36.86 22.61 4.81
CA SER A 72 -37.80 22.08 3.81
C SER A 72 -37.78 22.68 2.38
N THR A 73 -36.84 22.20 1.56
CA THR A 73 -37.19 21.81 0.18
C THR A 73 -37.32 20.30 0.15
N GLU A 74 -38.54 19.79 0.03
CA GLU A 74 -38.80 18.42 -0.37
C GLU A 74 -38.37 18.26 -1.83
N LYS A 75 -37.07 18.04 -2.05
CA LYS A 75 -36.61 17.43 -3.29
C LYS A 75 -36.86 15.94 -3.15
N THR A 76 -37.66 15.37 -4.04
CA THR A 76 -37.67 13.94 -4.35
C THR A 76 -36.28 13.55 -4.85
N VAL A 77 -35.36 13.34 -3.90
CA VAL A 77 -34.05 12.78 -4.17
C VAL A 77 -34.28 11.31 -4.46
N VAL A 78 -34.30 10.96 -5.74
CA VAL A 78 -33.92 9.62 -6.16
C VAL A 78 -32.53 9.39 -5.61
N ARG A 79 -32.45 8.73 -4.45
CA ARG A 79 -31.19 8.26 -3.88
C ARG A 79 -30.61 7.27 -4.88
N ARG A 80 -29.78 7.74 -5.81
CA ARG A 80 -28.61 6.94 -6.17
C ARG A 80 -27.95 6.63 -4.83
N LYS A 81 -27.99 5.36 -4.43
CA LYS A 81 -27.24 4.86 -3.28
C LYS A 81 -25.87 5.49 -3.38
N SER A 82 -25.59 6.49 -2.55
CA SER A 82 -24.25 6.99 -2.36
C SER A 82 -23.50 5.76 -1.91
N ALA A 83 -22.66 5.21 -2.79
CA ALA A 83 -21.77 4.12 -2.45
C ALA A 83 -21.15 4.54 -1.13
N ALA A 84 -21.41 3.73 -0.08
CA ALA A 84 -20.98 4.01 1.26
C ALA A 84 -19.59 4.62 1.17
N SER A 85 -19.42 5.85 1.69
CA SER A 85 -18.10 6.43 1.91
C SER A 85 -17.27 5.28 2.42
N ARG A 86 -16.31 4.81 1.59
CA ARG A 86 -15.52 3.63 1.92
C ARG A 86 -14.91 4.03 3.23
N ARG A 87 -15.46 3.54 4.36
CA ARG A 87 -14.73 3.33 5.61
C ARG A 87 -13.39 2.89 5.09
N ARG A 88 -12.32 3.67 5.30
CA ARG A 88 -10.96 3.23 5.01
C ARG A 88 -10.95 1.80 5.50
N ARG A 89 -11.00 0.86 4.55
CA ARG A 89 -11.02 -0.56 4.86
C ARG A 89 -9.76 -0.67 5.70
N LYS A 90 -9.86 -1.09 6.97
CA LYS A 90 -8.67 -1.27 7.81
C LYS A 90 -7.69 -2.03 6.92
N SER A 91 -6.67 -1.34 6.39
CA SER A 91 -5.79 -1.92 5.36
C SER A 91 -4.86 -2.93 6.00
N MET A 92 -4.68 -2.79 7.32
CA MET A 92 -4.16 -3.82 8.18
C MET A 92 -5.24 -4.87 8.40
N LEU A 93 -5.27 -5.86 7.50
CA LEU A 93 -5.60 -7.20 7.92
C LEU A 93 -4.69 -7.54 9.11
N PRO A 94 -5.21 -8.09 10.22
CA PRO A 94 -4.35 -8.55 11.30
C PRO A 94 -3.25 -9.44 10.72
N LEU A 95 -2.06 -9.34 11.30
CA LEU A 95 -1.01 -10.32 11.04
C LEU A 95 -1.63 -11.69 11.35
N GLU A 96 -1.48 -12.65 10.43
CA GLU A 96 -1.85 -14.02 10.75
C GLU A 96 -1.00 -14.44 11.95
N GLU A 97 -1.66 -14.95 12.98
CA GLU A 97 -0.96 -15.45 14.16
C GLU A 97 -0.06 -16.61 13.73
N PHE A 98 1.16 -16.64 14.26
CA PHE A 98 2.09 -17.72 13.99
C PHE A 98 1.54 -19.02 14.57
N ASP A 99 1.03 -19.89 13.70
CA ASP A 99 0.55 -21.22 14.09
C ASP A 99 1.74 -22.13 14.39
N ASN A 100 2.11 -22.17 15.67
CA ASN A 100 3.19 -23.03 16.19
C ASN A 100 2.92 -24.49 15.86
N ASP A 101 1.68 -24.96 15.97
CA ASP A 101 1.32 -26.37 15.80
C ASP A 101 1.46 -26.78 14.33
N TYR A 102 0.99 -25.93 13.41
CA TYR A 102 1.22 -26.12 11.99
C TYR A 102 2.72 -26.11 11.67
N LYS A 103 3.51 -25.20 12.25
CA LYS A 103 4.95 -25.16 11.98
C LYS A 103 5.69 -26.37 12.53
N ILE A 104 5.36 -26.83 13.73
CA ILE A 104 5.92 -28.05 14.32
C ILE A 104 5.56 -29.25 13.44
N SER A 105 4.32 -29.35 12.96
CA SER A 105 3.91 -30.39 12.01
C SER A 105 4.69 -30.31 10.69
N GLN A 106 5.03 -29.10 10.23
CA GLN A 106 5.85 -28.91 9.04
C GLN A 106 7.32 -29.32 9.27
N ILE A 107 7.87 -29.04 10.45
CA ILE A 107 9.24 -29.47 10.83
C ILE A 107 9.32 -30.99 10.96
N LEU A 108 8.25 -31.62 11.45
CA LEU A 108 8.13 -33.07 11.62
C LEU A 108 7.53 -33.78 10.39
N ARG A 109 7.31 -33.06 9.28
CA ARG A 109 6.62 -33.59 8.09
C ARG A 109 7.29 -34.85 7.53
N ASP A 110 8.61 -34.89 7.62
CA ASP A 110 9.44 -35.96 7.08
C ASP A 110 9.85 -36.97 8.19
N VAL A 111 9.26 -36.87 9.39
CA VAL A 111 9.54 -37.75 10.53
C VAL A 111 8.39 -38.74 10.72
N ASP A 112 8.60 -39.97 10.26
CA ASP A 112 7.76 -41.12 10.57
C ASP A 112 7.95 -41.57 12.03
N HIS A 113 7.14 -40.99 12.93
CA HIS A 113 7.10 -41.37 14.34
C HIS A 113 6.48 -42.75 14.60
N GLN A 114 5.85 -43.36 13.59
CA GLN A 114 5.18 -44.66 13.71
C GLN A 114 6.13 -45.83 13.40
N ASP A 115 7.32 -45.56 12.87
CA ASP A 115 8.31 -46.58 12.58
C ASP A 115 8.83 -47.25 13.87
N GLU A 116 8.75 -48.58 13.91
CA GLU A 116 9.25 -49.39 15.03
C GLU A 116 10.75 -49.16 15.26
N MET A 117 11.53 -48.94 14.19
CA MET A 117 12.97 -48.65 14.31
C MET A 117 13.24 -47.25 14.88
N TYR A 118 12.43 -46.26 14.51
CA TYR A 118 12.53 -44.91 15.06
C TYR A 118 12.25 -44.91 16.57
N GLN A 119 11.20 -45.62 17.01
CA GLN A 119 10.86 -45.73 18.43
C GLN A 119 11.94 -46.47 19.23
N GLN A 120 12.55 -47.50 18.66
CA GLN A 120 13.65 -48.22 19.30
C GLN A 120 14.91 -47.35 19.47
N LEU A 121 15.24 -46.53 18.47
CA LEU A 121 16.34 -45.58 18.57
C LEU A 121 16.02 -44.43 19.53
N LEU A 122 14.78 -43.94 19.55
CA LEU A 122 14.36 -42.90 20.48
C LEU A 122 14.43 -43.39 21.93
N ALA A 123 13.92 -44.59 22.21
CA ALA A 123 14.03 -45.21 23.53
C ALA A 123 15.50 -45.40 23.94
N ALA A 124 16.34 -45.90 23.04
CA ALA A 124 17.76 -46.07 23.31
C ALA A 124 18.52 -44.73 23.47
N SER A 125 18.02 -43.63 22.89
CA SER A 125 18.57 -42.27 23.06
C SER A 125 18.24 -41.72 24.44
N VAL A 126 17.00 -41.93 24.89
CA VAL A 126 16.54 -41.57 26.24
C VAL A 126 17.31 -42.37 27.29
N ASP A 127 17.47 -43.68 27.08
CA ASP A 127 18.26 -44.55 27.98
C ASP A 127 19.72 -44.11 28.09
N ALA A 128 20.32 -43.69 26.98
CA ALA A 128 21.71 -43.24 26.93
C ALA A 128 21.88 -41.78 27.39
N ASN A 129 20.79 -41.07 27.70
CA ASN A 129 20.74 -39.65 28.05
C ASN A 129 21.44 -38.75 27.00
N VAL A 130 21.35 -39.13 25.72
CA VAL A 130 21.91 -38.37 24.59
C VAL A 130 20.80 -37.55 23.96
N SER A 131 20.98 -36.23 23.89
CA SER A 131 20.03 -35.31 23.25
C SER A 131 20.26 -35.27 21.73
N LEU A 132 19.65 -36.21 21.00
CA LEU A 132 19.59 -36.17 19.53
C LEU A 132 18.33 -35.47 19.06
N THR A 133 18.42 -34.71 17.96
CA THR A 133 17.23 -34.11 17.35
C THR A 133 16.37 -35.18 16.67
N PRO A 134 15.03 -35.02 16.60
CA PRO A 134 14.14 -35.98 15.92
C PRO A 134 14.57 -36.28 14.49
N ARG A 135 15.14 -35.31 13.78
CA ARG A 135 15.64 -35.47 12.41
C ARG A 135 16.93 -36.29 12.33
N MET A 136 17.86 -36.09 13.26
CA MET A 136 19.06 -36.92 13.34
C MET A 136 18.70 -38.40 13.58
N ILE A 137 17.68 -38.67 14.40
CA ILE A 137 17.21 -40.04 14.62
C ILE A 137 16.61 -40.61 13.32
N MET A 138 15.85 -39.81 12.56
CA MET A 138 15.34 -40.22 11.26
C MET A 138 16.47 -40.54 10.28
N ASP A 139 17.46 -39.66 10.14
CA ASP A 139 18.61 -39.87 9.25
C ASP A 139 19.38 -41.17 9.62
N LEU A 140 19.46 -41.50 10.92
CA LEU A 140 20.01 -42.77 11.38
C LEU A 140 19.15 -43.96 10.98
N THR A 141 17.81 -43.88 11.10
CA THR A 141 16.91 -44.94 10.64
C THR A 141 17.00 -45.18 9.13
N GLU A 142 17.04 -44.10 8.34
CA GLU A 142 17.21 -44.18 6.88
C GLU A 142 18.56 -44.79 6.52
N GLY A 143 19.64 -44.37 7.20
CA GLY A 143 20.97 -44.95 7.02
C GLY A 143 21.04 -46.44 7.35
N ILE A 144 20.32 -46.89 8.38
CA ILE A 144 20.22 -48.31 8.77
C ILE A 144 19.41 -49.10 7.72
N ARG A 145 18.31 -48.53 7.22
CA ARG A 145 17.48 -49.11 6.16
C ARG A 145 18.22 -49.22 4.83
N ALA A 146 18.96 -48.19 4.43
CA ALA A 146 19.80 -48.18 3.24
C ALA A 146 20.88 -49.27 3.28
N ARG A 147 21.33 -49.64 4.48
CA ARG A 147 22.27 -50.77 4.72
C ARG A 147 21.59 -52.14 4.79
N GLY A 148 20.28 -52.22 4.53
CA GLY A 148 19.52 -53.47 4.42
C GLY A 148 19.11 -54.12 5.75
N ILE A 149 19.27 -53.43 6.88
CA ILE A 149 18.93 -53.97 8.21
C ILE A 149 17.44 -53.72 8.48
N LYS A 150 16.63 -54.80 8.49
CA LYS A 150 15.17 -54.72 8.68
C LYS A 150 14.71 -54.73 10.14
N LYS A 151 15.54 -55.21 11.06
CA LYS A 151 15.25 -55.29 12.50
C LYS A 151 16.48 -54.92 13.30
N LEU A 152 16.32 -53.98 14.23
CA LEU A 152 17.38 -53.53 15.11
C LEU A 152 17.27 -54.29 16.44
N THR A 153 18.37 -54.87 16.91
CA THR A 153 18.40 -55.40 18.28
C THR A 153 18.71 -54.26 19.25
N PRO A 154 18.19 -54.29 20.50
CA PRO A 154 18.44 -53.22 21.48
C PRO A 154 19.93 -52.93 21.70
N ALA A 155 20.78 -53.97 21.66
CA ALA A 155 22.23 -53.82 21.77
C ALA A 155 22.86 -53.10 20.56
N LYS A 156 22.36 -53.34 19.35
CA LYS A 156 22.82 -52.64 18.14
C LYS A 156 22.32 -51.19 18.14
N ALA A 157 21.09 -50.94 18.57
CA ALA A 157 20.54 -49.60 18.73
C ALA A 157 21.41 -48.74 19.66
N ARG A 158 21.74 -49.27 20.84
CA ARG A 158 22.61 -48.57 21.80
C ARG A 158 24.00 -48.28 21.23
N LYS A 159 24.59 -49.22 20.47
CA LYS A 159 25.88 -48.98 19.80
C LYS A 159 25.82 -47.88 18.74
N VAL A 160 24.76 -47.85 17.93
CA VAL A 160 24.58 -46.80 16.92
C VAL A 160 24.49 -45.43 17.58
N ILE A 161 23.72 -45.33 18.67
CA ILE A 161 23.54 -44.07 19.39
C ILE A 161 24.82 -43.63 20.08
N ASN A 162 25.55 -44.54 20.72
CA ASN A 162 26.85 -44.22 21.31
C ASN A 162 27.83 -43.74 20.25
N SER A 163 27.92 -44.42 19.11
CA SER A 163 28.78 -43.99 17.99
C SER A 163 28.35 -42.64 17.41
N ALA A 164 27.04 -42.37 17.34
CA ALA A 164 26.53 -41.07 16.91
C ALA A 164 26.85 -39.97 17.92
N SER A 165 26.77 -40.27 19.22
CA SER A 165 27.18 -39.38 20.31
C SER A 165 28.66 -39.07 20.25
N ASP A 166 29.52 -40.08 20.08
CA ASP A 166 30.97 -39.90 19.95
C ASP A 166 31.30 -39.04 18.73
N SER A 167 30.65 -39.31 17.58
CA SER A 167 30.80 -38.51 16.37
C SER A 167 30.37 -37.06 16.60
N LEU A 168 29.24 -36.85 17.28
CA LEU A 168 28.75 -35.52 17.64
C LEU A 168 29.76 -34.80 18.54
N MET A 169 30.29 -35.46 19.57
CA MET A 169 31.28 -34.88 20.48
C MET A 169 32.57 -34.49 19.73
N SER A 170 33.05 -35.33 18.83
CA SER A 170 34.26 -35.07 18.03
C SER A 170 34.08 -33.97 16.97
N SER A 171 32.85 -33.72 16.53
CA SER A 171 32.53 -32.73 15.48
C SER A 171 32.19 -31.35 16.03
N ARG A 172 32.28 -31.15 17.35
CA ARG A 172 32.07 -29.84 17.97
C ARG A 172 33.27 -28.96 17.71
N ALA A 173 33.02 -27.66 17.49
CA ALA A 173 34.10 -26.68 17.46
C ALA A 173 34.78 -26.61 18.84
N ASP A 174 36.11 -26.60 18.84
CA ASP A 174 36.89 -26.46 20.06
C ASP A 174 36.62 -25.09 20.73
N PRO A 175 36.48 -25.05 22.07
CA PRO A 175 36.33 -23.78 22.76
C PRO A 175 37.54 -22.86 22.51
N HIS A 176 37.27 -21.57 22.32
CA HIS A 176 38.26 -20.51 22.03
C HIS A 176 38.86 -20.53 20.60
N GLU A 177 38.33 -21.36 19.70
CA GLU A 177 38.68 -21.28 18.29
C GLU A 177 38.29 -19.91 17.68
N ALA A 178 39.14 -19.38 16.81
CA ALA A 178 38.94 -18.08 16.17
C ALA A 178 37.91 -18.12 15.03
N VAL A 179 36.70 -18.61 15.33
CA VAL A 179 35.63 -18.86 14.35
C VAL A 179 35.27 -17.63 13.52
N GLY A 180 35.39 -16.42 14.07
CA GLY A 180 35.15 -15.17 13.32
C GLY A 180 36.13 -14.94 12.16
N ILE A 181 37.41 -15.26 12.37
CA ILE A 181 38.45 -15.10 11.33
C ILE A 181 38.27 -16.19 10.27
N THR A 182 38.09 -17.44 10.70
CA THR A 182 37.93 -18.59 9.79
C THR A 182 36.67 -18.43 8.91
N THR A 183 35.56 -17.96 9.49
CA THR A 183 34.33 -17.69 8.73
C THR A 183 34.49 -16.52 7.76
N ALA A 184 35.13 -15.42 8.16
CA ALA A 184 35.41 -14.29 7.29
C ALA A 184 36.29 -14.67 6.09
N GLN A 185 37.32 -15.50 6.31
CA GLN A 185 38.16 -16.00 5.23
C GLN A 185 37.38 -16.95 4.31
N SER A 186 36.61 -17.89 4.88
CA SER A 186 35.85 -18.88 4.11
C SER A 186 34.77 -18.27 3.21
N ILE A 187 34.16 -17.16 3.62
CA ILE A 187 33.19 -16.42 2.77
C ILE A 187 33.90 -15.49 1.76
N GLY A 188 35.05 -14.93 2.12
CA GLY A 188 35.79 -13.96 1.30
C GLY A 188 36.65 -14.58 0.20
N GLU A 189 37.29 -15.72 0.46
CA GLU A 189 38.19 -16.39 -0.49
C GLU A 189 37.49 -16.77 -1.82
N PRO A 190 36.28 -17.37 -1.81
CA PRO A 190 35.54 -17.62 -3.05
C PRO A 190 35.16 -16.33 -3.81
N GLY A 191 35.09 -15.19 -3.13
CA GLY A 191 34.78 -13.90 -3.74
C GLY A 191 35.81 -13.49 -4.79
N THR A 192 37.08 -13.85 -4.60
CA THR A 192 38.16 -13.61 -5.58
C THR A 192 38.03 -14.49 -6.82
N GLN A 193 37.49 -15.70 -6.64
CA GLN A 193 37.24 -16.68 -7.71
C GLN A 193 35.89 -16.44 -8.40
N MET A 194 35.05 -15.57 -7.84
CA MET A 194 33.75 -15.21 -8.39
C MET A 194 33.92 -14.26 -9.59
N THR A 195 34.39 -14.81 -10.70
CA THR A 195 34.44 -14.12 -11.98
C THR A 195 33.03 -13.97 -12.58
N MET A 196 32.86 -13.01 -13.49
CA MET A 196 31.62 -12.77 -14.22
C MET A 196 31.18 -14.05 -14.94
N ARG A 197 30.25 -14.82 -14.35
CA ARG A 197 29.47 -15.78 -15.13
C ARG A 197 28.62 -14.95 -16.11
N THR A 198 28.99 -14.93 -17.38
CA THR A 198 28.20 -14.29 -18.43
C THR A 198 26.90 -15.04 -18.60
N PHE A 199 25.86 -14.54 -17.95
CA PHE A 199 24.53 -15.10 -18.07
C PHE A 199 23.90 -14.67 -19.39
N HIS A 200 24.07 -15.50 -20.42
CA HIS A 200 23.09 -15.62 -21.48
C HIS A 200 22.12 -16.73 -21.09
N TYR A 201 21.19 -16.44 -20.17
CA TYR A 201 20.04 -17.30 -19.96
C TYR A 201 19.15 -17.21 -21.21
N ALA A 202 19.41 -18.10 -22.18
CA ALA A 202 18.55 -18.23 -23.34
C ALA A 202 17.16 -18.73 -22.89
N GLY A 203 16.12 -17.96 -23.19
CA GLY A 203 14.75 -18.50 -23.30
C GLY A 203 13.78 -18.24 -22.14
N VAL A 204 14.15 -17.55 -21.06
CA VAL A 204 13.17 -17.18 -20.02
C VAL A 204 13.37 -15.72 -19.62
N ALA A 205 12.29 -14.93 -19.63
CA ALA A 205 12.21 -13.58 -19.09
C ALA A 205 12.35 -13.57 -17.55
N THR A 206 13.39 -14.23 -17.06
CA THR A 206 13.87 -14.09 -15.69
C THR A 206 14.41 -12.69 -15.56
N VAL A 207 13.92 -11.99 -14.54
CA VAL A 207 14.35 -10.65 -14.20
C VAL A 207 15.88 -10.65 -14.10
N ASN A 208 16.54 -9.72 -14.79
CA ASN A 208 17.98 -9.48 -14.66
C ASN A 208 18.27 -8.99 -13.22
N VAL A 209 18.35 -9.92 -12.28
CA VAL A 209 18.78 -9.65 -10.91
C VAL A 209 20.29 -9.49 -10.92
N THR A 210 20.83 -8.53 -10.16
CA THR A 210 22.27 -8.49 -9.88
C THR A 210 22.67 -9.80 -9.20
N GLN A 211 23.32 -10.69 -9.95
CA GLN A 211 23.84 -11.95 -9.45
C GLN A 211 25.35 -11.82 -9.23
N GLY A 212 25.85 -12.41 -8.16
CA GLY A 212 27.29 -12.52 -7.89
C GLY A 212 27.80 -11.61 -6.78
N LEU A 213 29.07 -11.21 -6.90
CA LEU A 213 29.82 -10.50 -5.87
C LEU A 213 29.19 -9.14 -5.47
N PRO A 214 28.69 -8.30 -6.40
CA PRO A 214 28.05 -7.05 -6.03
C PRO A 214 26.86 -7.24 -5.08
N ARG A 215 26.15 -8.37 -5.20
CA ARG A 215 25.01 -8.69 -4.35
C ARG A 215 25.44 -9.09 -2.94
N ILE A 216 26.54 -9.82 -2.80
CA ILE A 216 27.12 -10.17 -1.50
C ILE A 216 27.51 -8.90 -0.75
N ILE A 217 28.19 -7.97 -1.43
CA ILE A 217 28.58 -6.67 -0.87
C ILE A 217 27.35 -5.89 -0.40
N GLU A 218 26.29 -5.79 -1.23
CA GLU A 218 25.05 -5.10 -0.83
C GLU A 218 24.41 -5.64 0.45
N ILE A 219 24.46 -6.97 0.64
CA ILE A 219 23.88 -7.65 1.80
C ILE A 219 24.72 -7.40 3.04
N VAL A 220 26.05 -7.55 2.94
CA VAL A 220 26.98 -7.34 4.06
C VAL A 220 27.00 -5.88 4.50
N ASP A 221 26.96 -4.93 3.56
CA ASP A 221 26.92 -3.49 3.85
C ASP A 221 25.53 -3.00 4.32
N ALA A 222 24.55 -3.90 4.43
CA ALA A 222 23.17 -3.60 4.83
C ALA A 222 22.56 -2.40 4.07
N ARG A 223 22.78 -2.34 2.75
CA ARG A 223 22.39 -1.19 1.93
C ARG A 223 20.88 -0.93 2.03
N LYS A 224 20.50 0.34 2.25
CA LYS A 224 19.09 0.75 2.43
C LYS A 224 18.16 0.26 1.32
N THR A 225 18.60 0.39 0.08
CA THR A 225 17.89 -0.09 -1.11
C THR A 225 18.86 -0.86 -2.00
N PRO A 226 18.59 -2.14 -2.32
CA PRO A 226 19.42 -2.89 -3.26
C PRO A 226 19.29 -2.33 -4.68
N ASN A 227 20.28 -2.55 -5.55
CA ASN A 227 20.25 -2.01 -6.90
C ASN A 227 19.13 -2.63 -7.76
N THR A 228 18.88 -3.93 -7.61
CA THR A 228 17.75 -4.62 -8.24
C THR A 228 16.88 -5.31 -7.18
N PRO A 229 15.94 -4.58 -6.55
CA PRO A 229 14.99 -5.21 -5.65
C PRO A 229 14.08 -6.15 -6.43
N THR A 230 13.76 -7.30 -5.86
CA THR A 230 12.83 -8.29 -6.44
C THR A 230 11.96 -8.90 -5.37
N MET A 231 10.77 -9.34 -5.78
CA MET A 231 9.88 -10.13 -4.93
C MET A 231 9.36 -11.35 -5.69
N ARG A 232 9.11 -12.41 -4.93
CA ARG A 232 8.35 -13.58 -5.36
C ARG A 232 7.07 -13.62 -4.55
N ILE A 233 5.97 -13.28 -5.21
CA ILE A 233 4.65 -13.16 -4.62
C ILE A 233 3.89 -14.43 -4.91
N TYR A 234 3.56 -15.16 -3.86
CA TYR A 234 2.71 -16.34 -3.94
C TYR A 234 1.25 -15.92 -3.76
N LEU A 235 0.35 -16.77 -4.23
CA LEU A 235 -1.08 -16.52 -4.19
C LEU A 235 -1.77 -17.59 -3.34
N ASN A 236 -2.85 -17.19 -2.69
CA ASN A 236 -3.69 -18.09 -1.90
C ASN A 236 -4.38 -19.12 -2.80
N GLU A 237 -4.72 -20.29 -2.23
CA GLU A 237 -5.41 -21.34 -2.98
C GLU A 237 -6.77 -20.88 -3.52
N LYS A 238 -7.53 -20.13 -2.71
CA LYS A 238 -8.86 -19.62 -3.06
C LYS A 238 -8.88 -18.10 -3.06
N ASN A 239 -9.52 -17.52 -4.07
CA ASN A 239 -9.87 -16.09 -4.08
C ASN A 239 -11.02 -15.82 -3.08
N SER A 240 -11.32 -14.56 -2.74
CA SER A 240 -12.47 -14.15 -1.90
C SER A 240 -13.83 -14.63 -2.42
N LYS A 241 -13.89 -15.19 -3.64
CA LYS A 241 -15.06 -15.77 -4.29
C LYS A 241 -15.02 -17.32 -4.39
N GLY A 242 -14.10 -17.97 -3.68
CA GLY A 242 -13.97 -19.44 -3.65
C GLY A 242 -13.37 -20.10 -4.89
N LYS A 243 -12.92 -19.32 -5.89
CA LYS A 243 -12.29 -19.85 -7.11
C LYS A 243 -10.80 -20.17 -6.90
N PRO A 244 -10.26 -21.23 -7.53
CA PRO A 244 -8.83 -21.54 -7.46
C PRO A 244 -8.03 -20.43 -8.14
N LEU A 245 -7.20 -19.73 -7.35
CA LEU A 245 -6.41 -18.60 -7.82
C LEU A 245 -5.00 -19.05 -8.26
N ARG A 246 -4.45 -20.03 -7.54
CA ARG A 246 -3.10 -20.56 -7.71
C ARG A 246 -2.83 -21.22 -9.08
N THR A 247 -3.85 -21.79 -9.71
CA THR A 247 -3.75 -22.57 -10.95
C THR A 247 -4.28 -21.83 -12.18
N ASN A 248 -4.84 -20.62 -12.02
CA ASN A 248 -5.47 -19.91 -13.13
C ASN A 248 -4.65 -18.70 -13.59
N GLU A 249 -3.89 -18.88 -14.67
CA GLU A 249 -3.00 -17.87 -15.24
C GLU A 249 -3.69 -16.51 -15.51
N LYS A 250 -4.95 -16.51 -15.98
CA LYS A 250 -5.67 -15.27 -16.30
C LYS A 250 -5.91 -14.40 -15.07
N LEU A 251 -6.32 -15.01 -13.95
CA LEU A 251 -6.55 -14.30 -12.70
C LEU A 251 -5.24 -13.81 -12.08
N VAL A 252 -4.19 -14.61 -12.17
CA VAL A 252 -2.84 -14.21 -11.72
C VAL A 252 -2.33 -13.02 -12.54
N ARG A 253 -2.56 -13.01 -13.86
CA ARG A 253 -2.18 -11.89 -14.73
C ARG A 253 -2.96 -10.61 -14.40
N GLU A 254 -4.24 -10.72 -14.04
CA GLU A 254 -5.02 -9.58 -13.56
C GLU A 254 -4.45 -8.99 -12.26
N ILE A 255 -4.03 -9.84 -11.33
CA ILE A 255 -3.37 -9.42 -10.08
C ILE A 255 -2.02 -8.77 -10.40
N ALA A 256 -1.20 -9.37 -11.26
CA ALA A 256 0.08 -8.82 -11.69
C ALA A 256 -0.09 -7.41 -12.32
N ALA A 257 -1.06 -7.23 -13.20
CA ALA A 257 -1.40 -5.93 -13.78
C ALA A 257 -1.93 -4.91 -12.75
N GLY A 258 -2.48 -5.38 -11.63
CA GLY A 258 -2.88 -4.54 -10.50
C GLY A 258 -1.71 -4.10 -9.60
N LEU A 259 -0.67 -4.94 -9.49
CA LEU A 259 0.52 -4.69 -8.68
C LEU A 259 1.53 -3.79 -9.39
N GLU A 260 1.67 -3.96 -10.70
CA GLU A 260 2.64 -3.24 -11.52
C GLU A 260 2.36 -1.73 -11.58
N ALA A 261 3.35 -0.91 -11.20
CA ALA A 261 3.27 0.53 -11.34
C ALA A 261 3.21 0.90 -12.82
N THR A 262 2.10 1.49 -13.23
CA THR A 262 1.91 1.95 -14.60
C THR A 262 2.09 3.47 -14.63
N THR A 263 3.13 3.92 -15.34
CA THR A 263 3.39 5.35 -15.56
C THR A 263 2.65 5.86 -16.79
N THR A 264 2.54 7.17 -16.94
CA THR A 264 1.95 7.76 -18.14
C THR A 264 2.74 7.39 -19.40
N SER A 265 4.07 7.29 -19.31
CA SER A 265 4.94 6.91 -20.43
C SER A 265 4.74 5.47 -20.92
N ASP A 266 4.27 4.56 -20.07
CA ASP A 266 3.98 3.17 -20.48
C ASP A 266 2.67 3.08 -21.30
N ILE A 267 1.75 4.03 -21.10
CA ILE A 267 0.42 4.02 -21.68
C ILE A 267 0.29 5.00 -22.85
N ALA A 268 1.00 6.11 -22.82
CA ALA A 268 0.77 7.24 -23.70
C ALA A 268 2.06 7.78 -24.30
N ASN A 269 2.01 8.12 -25.58
CA ASN A 269 3.02 8.95 -26.22
C ASN A 269 2.70 10.42 -25.92
N ILE A 270 3.71 11.16 -25.50
CA ILE A 270 3.59 12.56 -25.09
C ILE A 270 4.23 13.40 -26.19
N ASP A 271 3.42 14.18 -26.91
CA ASP A 271 3.90 15.14 -27.91
C ASP A 271 3.68 16.56 -27.37
N VAL A 272 4.76 17.37 -27.35
CA VAL A 272 4.73 18.77 -26.93
C VAL A 272 4.49 19.66 -28.14
N GLU A 273 3.35 20.33 -28.19
CA GLU A 273 3.03 21.29 -29.26
C GLU A 273 3.44 22.69 -28.82
N VAL A 274 4.60 23.16 -29.30
CA VAL A 274 5.18 24.45 -28.88
C VAL A 274 4.39 25.64 -29.44
N ALA A 275 3.86 25.52 -30.67
CA ALA A 275 3.14 26.61 -31.33
C ALA A 275 1.80 26.91 -30.64
N GLN A 276 1.05 25.86 -30.31
CA GLN A 276 -0.27 25.96 -29.67
C GLN A 276 -0.21 25.83 -28.14
N ARG A 277 1.01 25.66 -27.57
CA ARG A 277 1.31 25.63 -26.13
C ARG A 277 0.45 24.65 -25.34
N TYR A 278 0.27 23.44 -25.88
CA TYR A 278 -0.36 22.35 -25.16
C TYR A 278 0.43 21.06 -25.30
N LEU A 279 0.14 20.14 -24.38
CA LEU A 279 0.63 18.78 -24.41
C LEU A 279 -0.44 17.86 -24.97
N SER A 280 -0.12 17.09 -26.00
CA SER A 280 -1.00 16.02 -26.48
C SER A 280 -0.50 14.67 -25.98
N LEU A 281 -1.40 13.89 -25.40
CA LEU A 281 -1.15 12.52 -24.98
C LEU A 281 -1.96 11.59 -25.86
N LYS A 282 -1.27 10.84 -26.70
CA LYS A 282 -1.85 9.78 -27.54
C LYS A 282 -1.83 8.48 -26.76
N LEU A 283 -3.00 7.99 -26.37
CA LEU A 283 -3.15 6.78 -25.56
C LEU A 283 -3.03 5.53 -26.44
N ASN A 284 -2.15 4.62 -26.06
CA ASN A 284 -1.98 3.33 -26.73
C ASN A 284 -3.00 2.31 -26.21
N LYS A 285 -3.99 1.96 -27.04
CA LYS A 285 -5.06 1.00 -26.72
C LYS A 285 -4.53 -0.39 -26.36
N SER A 286 -3.42 -0.83 -26.96
CA SER A 286 -2.83 -2.14 -26.69
C SER A 286 -2.25 -2.21 -25.28
N ASN A 287 -1.48 -1.20 -24.89
CA ASN A 287 -0.87 -1.14 -23.55
C ASN A 287 -1.94 -0.96 -22.47
N MET A 288 -2.98 -0.16 -22.72
CA MET A 288 -4.11 -0.01 -21.80
C MET A 288 -4.84 -1.33 -21.53
N ARG A 289 -5.04 -2.17 -22.56
CA ARG A 289 -5.66 -3.49 -22.41
C ARG A 289 -4.81 -4.44 -21.57
N LEU A 290 -3.50 -4.45 -21.77
CA LEU A 290 -2.57 -5.28 -20.98
C LEU A 290 -2.58 -4.88 -19.50
N LYS A 291 -2.70 -3.58 -19.20
CA LYS A 291 -2.72 -3.03 -17.83
C LYS A 291 -4.12 -2.97 -17.22
N ASN A 292 -5.14 -3.44 -17.94
CA ASN A 292 -6.54 -3.38 -17.55
C ASN A 292 -6.95 -1.97 -17.08
N MET A 293 -6.76 -0.98 -17.96
CA MET A 293 -7.11 0.42 -17.74
C MET A 293 -8.01 0.94 -18.87
N ASN A 294 -8.92 1.85 -18.54
CA ASN A 294 -9.76 2.55 -19.52
C ASN A 294 -9.30 4.00 -19.73
N GLY A 295 -9.46 4.54 -20.93
CA GLY A 295 -9.06 5.91 -21.26
C GLY A 295 -9.77 6.98 -20.40
N ALA A 296 -11.04 6.75 -20.07
CA ALA A 296 -11.78 7.61 -19.13
C ALA A 296 -11.19 7.59 -17.71
N GLU A 297 -10.70 6.43 -17.25
CA GLU A 297 -10.04 6.30 -15.96
C GLU A 297 -8.69 7.03 -15.94
N VAL A 298 -7.95 6.97 -17.06
CA VAL A 298 -6.69 7.71 -17.24
C VAL A 298 -6.93 9.22 -17.19
N LYS A 299 -7.96 9.74 -17.88
CA LYS A 299 -8.36 11.15 -17.85
C LYS A 299 -8.69 11.62 -16.42
N ASP A 300 -9.53 10.88 -15.71
CA ASP A 300 -9.92 11.21 -14.33
C ASP A 300 -8.72 11.21 -13.37
N LYS A 301 -7.82 10.23 -13.50
CA LYS A 301 -6.60 10.15 -12.69
C LYS A 301 -5.62 11.28 -12.98
N LEU A 302 -5.39 11.60 -14.25
CA LEU A 302 -4.52 12.71 -14.65
C LEU A 302 -5.09 14.05 -14.18
N SER A 303 -6.40 14.26 -14.34
CA SER A 303 -7.06 15.50 -13.91
C SER A 303 -6.97 15.69 -12.40
N ARG A 304 -7.19 14.63 -11.61
CA ARG A 304 -7.03 14.69 -10.14
C ARG A 304 -5.60 14.93 -9.70
N ALA A 305 -4.63 14.32 -10.37
CA ALA A 305 -3.23 14.43 -10.02
C ALA A 305 -2.66 15.82 -10.35
N LEU A 306 -3.00 16.36 -11.52
CA LEU A 306 -2.50 17.66 -11.99
C LEU A 306 -3.37 18.83 -11.50
N ARG A 307 -4.60 18.58 -11.06
CA ARG A 307 -5.63 19.60 -10.78
C ARG A 307 -5.91 20.50 -12.00
N LEU A 308 -5.70 19.94 -13.19
CA LEU A 308 -5.93 20.61 -14.46
C LEU A 308 -7.13 20.01 -15.17
N TYR A 309 -7.77 20.84 -15.99
CA TYR A 309 -8.77 20.39 -16.93
C TYR A 309 -8.08 19.71 -18.12
N ILE A 310 -8.53 18.50 -18.43
CA ILE A 310 -8.00 17.70 -19.54
C ILE A 310 -9.07 17.60 -20.60
N GLN A 311 -8.78 18.15 -21.78
CA GLN A 311 -9.62 17.98 -22.93
C GLN A 311 -9.42 16.57 -23.50
N SER A 312 -10.51 15.96 -23.92
CA SER A 312 -10.51 14.65 -24.55
C SER A 312 -11.23 14.72 -25.88
N ASP A 313 -10.75 13.98 -26.85
CA ASP A 313 -11.39 13.86 -28.17
C ASP A 313 -12.76 13.15 -28.09
N ASN A 314 -12.92 12.22 -27.14
CA ASN A 314 -14.17 11.51 -26.89
C ASN A 314 -14.35 11.26 -25.38
N ASP A 315 -15.57 11.39 -24.86
CA ASP A 315 -15.85 11.29 -23.42
C ASP A 315 -15.85 9.84 -22.90
N ASP A 316 -16.28 8.87 -23.72
CA ASP A 316 -16.36 7.46 -23.29
C ASP A 316 -15.06 6.67 -23.54
N LYS A 317 -14.39 6.94 -24.66
CA LYS A 317 -13.14 6.26 -25.08
C LYS A 317 -12.15 7.25 -25.69
N PRO A 318 -11.53 8.12 -24.88
CA PRO A 318 -10.53 9.04 -25.40
C PRO A 318 -9.33 8.28 -25.97
N SER A 319 -8.97 8.57 -27.22
CA SER A 319 -7.70 8.19 -27.85
C SER A 319 -6.63 9.25 -27.65
N GLU A 320 -7.03 10.51 -27.60
CA GLU A 320 -6.14 11.64 -27.40
C GLU A 320 -6.64 12.51 -26.25
N LEU A 321 -5.69 12.94 -25.41
CA LEU A 321 -5.92 13.87 -24.31
C LEU A 321 -5.06 15.11 -24.54
N LYS A 322 -5.67 16.29 -24.48
CA LYS A 322 -4.97 17.58 -24.55
C LYS A 322 -4.92 18.21 -23.17
N ILE A 323 -3.73 18.60 -22.74
CA ILE A 323 -3.47 19.20 -21.44
C ILE A 323 -2.81 20.55 -21.67
N ILE A 324 -3.39 21.60 -21.10
CA ILE A 324 -2.87 22.96 -21.17
C ILE A 324 -2.44 23.36 -19.76
N PRO A 325 -1.19 23.85 -19.57
CA PRO A 325 -0.75 24.36 -18.27
C PRO A 325 -1.63 25.53 -17.80
N GLY A 326 -1.94 25.59 -16.51
CA GLY A 326 -2.64 26.73 -15.89
C GLY A 326 -4.17 26.69 -15.92
N ILE A 327 -4.79 25.76 -16.66
CA ILE A 327 -6.26 25.68 -16.77
C ILE A 327 -6.82 24.68 -15.75
N ALA A 328 -7.49 25.18 -14.72
CA ALA A 328 -8.12 24.34 -13.70
C ALA A 328 -9.60 24.03 -14.01
N LYS A 329 -10.31 24.93 -14.70
CA LYS A 329 -11.73 24.77 -15.07
C LYS A 329 -11.96 24.95 -16.56
N LYS A 330 -13.07 24.41 -17.06
CA LYS A 330 -13.51 24.58 -18.46
C LYS A 330 -13.76 26.05 -18.83
N GLU A 331 -14.05 26.90 -17.85
CA GLU A 331 -14.29 28.35 -17.99
C GLU A 331 -12.97 29.14 -18.19
N ASP A 332 -11.83 28.63 -17.71
CA ASP A 332 -10.52 29.27 -17.84
C ASP A 332 -9.87 29.06 -19.23
N LEU A 333 -10.61 28.46 -20.17
CA LEU A 333 -10.18 28.32 -21.56
C LEU A 333 -10.16 29.67 -22.30
N GLU A 334 -10.96 30.63 -21.84
CA GLU A 334 -11.05 31.96 -22.43
C GLU A 334 -9.84 32.85 -22.01
N THR A 335 -9.22 32.56 -20.86
CA THR A 335 -8.02 33.27 -20.35
C THR A 335 -6.70 32.92 -21.07
N LEU A 336 -6.70 31.90 -21.95
CA LEU A 336 -5.54 31.55 -22.78
C LEU A 336 -5.06 32.69 -23.69
N ALA A 337 -5.99 33.55 -24.11
CA ALA A 337 -5.68 34.68 -24.98
C ALA A 337 -4.98 35.83 -24.24
N THR A 338 -5.17 35.92 -22.92
CA THR A 338 -4.67 37.02 -22.08
C THR A 338 -3.36 36.71 -21.37
N ASP A 339 -3.11 35.45 -20.99
CA ASP A 339 -1.85 35.02 -20.35
C ASP A 339 -1.42 33.63 -20.84
N PRO A 340 -0.67 33.54 -21.94
CA PRO A 340 -0.34 32.26 -22.55
C PRO A 340 0.77 31.58 -21.73
N PRO A 341 0.66 30.27 -21.45
CA PRO A 341 1.57 29.58 -20.54
C PRO A 341 3.03 29.69 -20.96
N THR A 342 3.92 29.81 -19.99
CA THR A 342 5.37 29.94 -20.22
C THR A 342 5.93 28.64 -20.78
N TYR A 343 6.93 28.72 -21.66
CA TYR A 343 7.64 27.54 -22.16
C TYR A 343 8.21 26.67 -21.04
N THR A 344 8.68 27.29 -19.95
CA THR A 344 9.15 26.58 -18.76
C THR A 344 8.05 25.76 -18.08
N ASP A 345 6.81 26.26 -18.09
CA ASP A 345 5.67 25.59 -17.45
C ASP A 345 5.22 24.37 -18.24
N LEU A 346 5.33 24.42 -19.57
CA LEU A 346 5.13 23.25 -20.44
C LEU A 346 6.15 22.15 -20.16
N LEU A 347 7.43 22.49 -20.08
CA LEU A 347 8.50 21.52 -19.81
C LEU A 347 8.37 20.90 -18.40
N GLN A 348 8.04 21.72 -17.40
CA GLN A 348 7.77 21.22 -16.05
C GLN A 348 6.54 20.32 -15.99
N LEU A 349 5.50 20.64 -16.77
CA LEU A 349 4.29 19.83 -16.85
C LEU A 349 4.58 18.48 -17.51
N GLU A 350 5.36 18.48 -18.60
CA GLU A 350 5.81 17.26 -19.27
C GLU A 350 6.58 16.34 -18.30
N ASP A 351 7.56 16.89 -17.57
CA ASP A 351 8.34 16.14 -16.59
C ASP A 351 7.49 15.56 -15.46
N LYS A 352 6.49 16.33 -15.00
CA LYS A 352 5.52 15.86 -13.99
C LYS A 352 4.67 14.73 -14.54
N ILE A 353 4.21 14.82 -15.78
CA ILE A 353 3.36 13.81 -16.43
C ILE A 353 4.11 12.51 -16.66
N LYS A 354 5.37 12.58 -17.11
CA LYS A 354 6.25 11.40 -17.29
C LYS A 354 6.44 10.62 -15.98
N LYS A 355 6.66 11.33 -14.86
CA LYS A 355 6.87 10.72 -13.53
C LYS A 355 5.57 10.27 -12.85
N LEU A 356 4.41 10.66 -13.37
CA LEU A 356 3.14 10.36 -12.73
C LEU A 356 2.79 8.88 -12.87
N GLN A 357 2.49 8.26 -11.73
CA GLN A 357 1.97 6.89 -11.65
C GLN A 357 0.45 6.92 -11.61
N LEU A 358 -0.19 6.24 -12.57
CA LEU A 358 -1.64 6.21 -12.72
C LEU A 358 -2.27 5.02 -11.99
N LYS A 359 -1.56 3.89 -11.89
CA LYS A 359 -2.04 2.64 -11.28
C LYS A 359 -0.86 1.87 -10.71
N GLY A 360 -1.13 0.96 -9.77
CA GLY A 360 -0.15 0.03 -9.20
C GLY A 360 0.44 0.48 -7.88
N ILE A 361 1.34 -0.36 -7.36
CA ILE A 361 2.02 -0.12 -6.09
C ILE A 361 3.32 0.63 -6.34
N ARG A 362 3.55 1.71 -5.59
CA ARG A 362 4.81 2.46 -5.66
C ARG A 362 5.99 1.54 -5.34
N GLY A 363 7.00 1.53 -6.20
CA GLY A 363 8.21 0.74 -6.02
C GLY A 363 8.20 -0.59 -6.78
N VAL A 364 7.07 -1.05 -7.32
CA VAL A 364 6.98 -2.24 -8.18
C VAL A 364 6.97 -1.80 -9.64
N ILE A 365 8.10 -1.94 -10.33
CA ILE A 365 8.30 -1.45 -11.70
C ILE A 365 7.68 -2.40 -12.73
N ARG A 366 7.88 -3.72 -12.57
CA ARG A 366 7.33 -4.76 -13.44
C ARG A 366 6.86 -5.95 -12.63
N ALA A 367 5.83 -6.64 -13.11
CA ALA A 367 5.31 -7.86 -12.51
C ALA A 367 5.07 -8.92 -13.60
N ASN A 368 5.86 -9.99 -13.56
CA ASN A 368 5.79 -11.10 -14.50
C ASN A 368 5.17 -12.33 -13.83
N VAL A 369 4.26 -13.00 -14.52
CA VAL A 369 3.70 -14.28 -14.06
C VAL A 369 4.63 -15.40 -14.51
N GLN A 370 4.98 -16.30 -13.59
CA GLN A 370 5.81 -17.47 -13.86
C GLN A 370 5.13 -18.72 -13.29
N ALA A 371 5.26 -19.84 -14.01
CA ALA A 371 4.85 -21.14 -13.50
C ALA A 371 5.98 -21.70 -12.61
N GLY A 372 5.63 -22.17 -11.42
CA GLY A 372 6.52 -22.89 -10.52
C GLY A 372 6.54 -24.39 -10.80
N GLU A 373 7.42 -25.09 -10.09
CA GLU A 373 7.65 -26.54 -10.27
C GLU A 373 6.45 -27.42 -9.88
N ASN A 374 5.48 -26.89 -9.11
CA ASN A 374 4.33 -27.62 -8.58
C ASN A 374 2.99 -27.25 -9.25
N ASP A 375 2.99 -26.85 -10.53
CA ASP A 375 1.81 -26.30 -11.23
C ASP A 375 1.18 -25.05 -10.55
N GLU A 376 1.96 -24.37 -9.71
CA GLU A 376 1.55 -23.14 -9.03
C GLU A 376 2.08 -21.92 -9.78
N TYR A 377 1.21 -20.97 -10.12
CA TYR A 377 1.65 -19.68 -10.66
C TYR A 377 2.07 -18.74 -9.52
N TYR A 378 3.23 -18.11 -9.68
CA TYR A 378 3.71 -17.04 -8.80
C TYR A 378 4.02 -15.79 -9.62
N ILE A 379 4.04 -14.64 -8.95
CA ILE A 379 4.35 -13.36 -9.59
C ILE A 379 5.76 -12.96 -9.17
N SER A 380 6.65 -12.82 -10.15
CA SER A 380 8.00 -12.31 -9.98
C SER A 380 8.02 -10.82 -10.31
N THR A 381 8.41 -9.98 -9.35
CA THR A 381 8.44 -8.52 -9.54
C THR A 381 9.85 -7.97 -9.65
N ILE A 382 9.97 -6.90 -10.45
CA ILE A 382 11.10 -5.97 -10.43
C ILE A 382 10.69 -4.80 -9.55
N GLY A 383 11.45 -4.57 -8.50
CA GLY A 383 11.09 -3.66 -7.42
C GLY A 383 10.40 -4.36 -6.26
N SER A 384 10.45 -3.72 -5.10
CA SER A 384 9.96 -4.24 -3.83
C SER A 384 9.07 -3.21 -3.13
N ASN A 385 7.99 -3.70 -2.53
CA ASN A 385 7.19 -3.00 -1.55
C ASN A 385 6.37 -4.01 -0.75
N LEU A 386 7.04 -4.73 0.16
CA LEU A 386 6.42 -5.83 0.89
C LEU A 386 5.13 -5.41 1.61
N ALA A 387 5.16 -4.29 2.32
CA ALA A 387 4.03 -3.81 3.12
C ALA A 387 2.75 -3.65 2.29
N LYS A 388 2.81 -3.00 1.12
CA LYS A 388 1.62 -2.75 0.28
C LYS A 388 1.21 -3.97 -0.54
N VAL A 389 2.18 -4.80 -0.94
CA VAL A 389 1.91 -6.04 -1.68
C VAL A 389 1.14 -7.02 -0.80
N SER A 390 1.53 -7.14 0.47
CA SER A 390 0.86 -8.02 1.44
C SER A 390 -0.56 -7.60 1.80
N GLU A 391 -0.96 -6.33 1.55
CA GLU A 391 -2.34 -5.87 1.69
C GLU A 391 -3.23 -6.24 0.49
N PHE A 392 -2.65 -6.71 -0.62
CA PHE A 392 -3.39 -6.98 -1.84
C PHE A 392 -4.19 -8.29 -1.72
N ALA A 393 -5.47 -8.25 -2.13
CA ALA A 393 -6.36 -9.40 -2.00
C ALA A 393 -5.90 -10.55 -2.92
N GLY A 394 -5.74 -11.74 -2.35
CA GLY A 394 -5.31 -12.94 -3.06
C GLY A 394 -3.81 -13.25 -2.96
N VAL A 395 -3.01 -12.34 -2.38
CA VAL A 395 -1.60 -12.58 -2.07
C VAL A 395 -1.47 -13.42 -0.80
N ASP A 396 -0.60 -14.42 -0.86
CA ASP A 396 -0.20 -15.25 0.27
C ASP A 396 0.91 -14.57 1.06
N ARG A 397 0.57 -14.12 2.27
CA ARG A 397 1.48 -13.36 3.14
C ARG A 397 2.55 -14.25 3.78
N SER A 398 2.27 -15.55 3.94
CA SER A 398 3.16 -16.50 4.62
C SER A 398 4.34 -16.95 3.77
N ARG A 399 4.16 -17.00 2.44
CA ARG A 399 5.16 -17.50 1.48
C ARG A 399 5.82 -16.40 0.65
N THR A 400 5.29 -15.17 0.64
CA THR A 400 5.84 -14.08 -0.17
C THR A 400 7.25 -13.71 0.28
N TYR A 401 8.19 -13.71 -0.66
CA TYR A 401 9.61 -13.44 -0.43
C TYR A 401 10.03 -12.12 -1.09
N THR A 402 10.94 -11.38 -0.46
CA THR A 402 11.64 -10.25 -1.07
C THR A 402 13.14 -10.35 -0.82
N ASN A 403 13.94 -9.79 -1.71
CA ASN A 403 15.38 -9.67 -1.50
C ASN A 403 15.79 -8.39 -0.72
N ASN A 404 14.85 -7.49 -0.42
CA ASN A 404 15.14 -6.26 0.32
C ASN A 404 15.09 -6.51 1.84
N ILE A 405 16.26 -6.56 2.49
CA ILE A 405 16.40 -6.90 3.90
C ILE A 405 15.73 -5.86 4.81
N ASN A 406 15.87 -4.58 4.49
CA ASN A 406 15.29 -3.51 5.32
C ASN A 406 13.76 -3.49 5.28
N GLU A 407 13.17 -3.88 4.14
CA GLU A 407 11.70 -4.04 4.04
C GLU A 407 11.21 -5.23 4.86
N ILE A 408 11.97 -6.33 4.89
CA ILE A 408 11.67 -7.49 5.73
C ILE A 408 11.71 -7.09 7.20
N GLN A 409 12.81 -6.50 7.66
CA GLN A 409 12.97 -6.05 9.04
C GLN A 409 11.84 -5.10 9.46
N SER A 410 11.50 -4.13 8.59
CA SER A 410 10.47 -3.13 8.91
C SER A 410 9.06 -3.72 8.99
N TYR A 411 8.78 -4.82 8.28
CA TYR A 411 7.43 -5.38 8.17
C TYR A 411 7.20 -6.65 8.99
N LEU A 412 8.20 -7.55 9.02
CA LEU A 412 8.12 -8.86 9.68
C LEU A 412 8.85 -8.91 11.03
N GLY A 413 9.80 -8.00 11.28
CA GLY A 413 10.65 -7.99 12.48
C GLY A 413 12.05 -8.49 12.18
#